data_AF-A0AAN0JJ66-F1
#
_entry.id   AF-A0AAN0JJ66-F1
#
_cell.length_a   1.000
_cell.length_b   1.000
_cell.length_c   1.000
_cell.angle_alpha   90.00
_cell.angle_beta   90.00
_cell.angle_gamma   90.00
#
_symmetry.space_group_name_H-M   'P 1'
#
loop_
_entity.id
_entity.type
_entity.pdbx_description
1 polymer ?
#
loop_
_entity_poly.entity_id
_entity_poly.type
_entity_poly.pdbx_seq_one_letter_code
_entity_poly.pdbx_strand_id
1 'polypeptide(L)'
;MAESDEREQNNLSRVDHVILVLSGKGGVGKSTVTRQIALGLVEEGKKVGILDIDLCGPSIPHMFSLTGRDVHQGTDGWIPVYVDDTQSLCVMSIGFLLNNKDEAVVWRGPKKNAMIKQFLSDVVWGQLDYLIIDTPPGTSDEH
;
A
#
# COMPACT_ATOMS: atom_id res chain seq x y z
N MET A 1 18.36 -7.68 10.94
CA MET A 1 17.71 -8.68 10.08
C MET A 1 16.70 -9.50 10.87
N ALA A 2 17.09 -10.19 11.95
CA ALA A 2 16.11 -10.89 12.80
C ALA A 2 15.01 -9.97 13.38
N GLU A 3 15.39 -8.77 13.85
CA GLU A 3 14.45 -7.81 14.47
C GLU A 3 13.45 -7.18 13.49
N SER A 4 13.83 -7.04 12.21
CA SER A 4 12.94 -6.55 11.14
C SER A 4 11.97 -7.63 10.68
N ASP A 5 12.43 -8.88 10.60
CA ASP A 5 11.62 -10.02 10.18
C ASP A 5 10.56 -10.35 11.25
N GLU A 6 10.88 -10.24 12.54
CA GLU A 6 9.91 -10.40 13.64
C GLU A 6 8.83 -9.30 13.66
N ARG A 7 9.19 -8.04 13.35
CA ARG A 7 8.23 -6.94 13.25
C ARG A 7 7.31 -7.12 12.05
N GLU A 8 7.84 -7.49 10.89
CA GLU A 8 7.05 -7.83 9.70
C GLU A 8 6.01 -8.91 10.03
N GLN A 9 6.44 -9.98 10.69
CA GLN A 9 5.58 -11.10 11.05
C GLN A 9 4.52 -10.70 12.10
N ASN A 10 4.85 -9.83 13.05
CA ASN A 10 3.93 -9.32 14.07
C ASN A 10 2.91 -8.30 13.56
N ASN A 11 3.23 -7.61 12.46
CA ASN A 11 2.36 -6.59 11.89
C ASN A 11 1.36 -7.23 10.92
N LEU A 12 1.84 -8.14 10.07
CA LEU A 12 0.98 -8.94 9.20
C LEU A 12 0.13 -9.97 9.96
N SER A 13 0.53 -10.42 11.15
CA SER A 13 -0.31 -11.31 11.97
C SER A 13 -1.62 -10.68 12.45
N ARG A 14 -1.77 -9.36 12.33
CA ARG A 14 -2.99 -8.61 12.65
C ARG A 14 -3.90 -8.38 11.45
N VAL A 15 -3.51 -8.92 10.29
CA VAL A 15 -4.25 -8.87 9.04
C VAL A 15 -4.79 -10.28 8.76
N ASP A 16 -6.12 -10.43 8.72
CA ASP A 16 -6.73 -11.75 8.53
C ASP A 16 -6.50 -12.28 7.10
N HIS A 17 -6.57 -11.40 6.10
CA HIS A 17 -6.43 -11.75 4.70
C HIS A 17 -5.58 -10.75 3.91
N VAL A 18 -4.70 -11.27 3.04
CA VAL A 18 -3.92 -10.46 2.10
C VAL A 18 -4.33 -10.79 0.67
N ILE A 19 -4.68 -9.76 -0.10
CA ILE A 19 -5.05 -9.87 -1.52
C ILE A 19 -3.99 -9.18 -2.36
N LEU A 20 -3.32 -9.93 -3.23
CA LEU A 20 -2.34 -9.39 -4.17
C LEU A 20 -2.99 -9.13 -5.53
N VAL A 21 -2.98 -7.88 -6.00
CA VAL A 21 -3.55 -7.51 -7.30
C VAL A 21 -2.41 -7.34 -8.31
N LEU A 22 -2.39 -8.21 -9.33
CA LEU A 22 -1.35 -8.30 -10.35
C LEU A 22 -1.89 -7.92 -11.73
N SER A 23 -1.03 -7.39 -12.61
CA SER A 23 -1.35 -7.23 -14.03
C SER A 23 -0.16 -7.53 -14.94
N GLY A 24 -0.40 -8.11 -16.11
CA GLY A 24 0.65 -8.38 -17.09
C GLY A 24 1.11 -7.15 -17.89
N LYS A 25 0.30 -6.09 -17.92
CA LYS A 25 0.56 -4.85 -18.67
C LYS A 25 0.07 -3.63 -17.89
N GLY A 26 0.67 -2.47 -18.18
CA GLY A 26 0.19 -1.17 -17.70
C GLY A 26 -1.11 -0.75 -18.37
N GLY A 27 -1.89 0.11 -17.72
CA GLY A 27 -3.10 0.71 -18.29
C GLY A 27 -4.35 -0.19 -18.31
N VAL A 28 -4.30 -1.40 -17.74
CA VAL A 28 -5.46 -2.32 -17.72
C VAL A 28 -6.51 -2.00 -16.64
N GLY A 29 -6.29 -0.96 -15.85
CA GLY A 29 -7.19 -0.57 -14.75
C GLY A 29 -6.99 -1.33 -13.44
N LYS A 30 -5.81 -1.93 -13.23
CA LYS A 30 -5.44 -2.67 -12.00
C LYS A 30 -5.77 -1.88 -10.72
N SER A 31 -5.28 -0.64 -10.59
CA SER A 31 -5.52 0.21 -9.42
C SER A 31 -7.00 0.56 -9.24
N THR A 32 -7.74 0.70 -10.35
CA THR A 32 -9.20 0.87 -10.30
C THR A 32 -9.88 -0.37 -9.71
N VAL A 33 -9.47 -1.56 -10.12
CA VAL A 33 -9.97 -2.83 -9.57
C VAL A 33 -9.62 -2.94 -8.08
N THR A 34 -8.38 -2.64 -7.69
CA THR A 34 -7.95 -2.59 -6.28
C THR A 34 -8.86 -1.69 -5.44
N ARG A 35 -9.13 -0.46 -5.91
CA ARG A 35 -10.04 0.48 -5.24
C ARG A 35 -11.46 -0.08 -5.10
N GLN A 36 -12.01 -0.68 -6.15
CA GLN A 36 -13.38 -1.19 -6.12
C GLN A 36 -13.53 -2.41 -5.19
N ILE A 37 -12.53 -3.30 -5.16
CA ILE A 37 -12.49 -4.41 -4.20
C ILE A 37 -12.49 -3.86 -2.76
N ALA A 38 -11.65 -2.86 -2.49
CA ALA A 38 -11.57 -2.24 -1.16
C ALA A 38 -12.91 -1.62 -0.73
N LEU A 39 -13.54 -0.84 -1.61
CA LEU A 39 -14.82 -0.21 -1.33
C LEU A 39 -15.93 -1.24 -1.09
N GLY A 40 -16.00 -2.30 -1.90
CA GLY A 40 -16.99 -3.38 -1.68
C GLY A 40 -16.82 -4.08 -0.33
N LEU A 41 -15.58 -4.37 0.07
CA LEU A 41 -15.31 -4.96 1.39
C LEU A 41 -15.68 -4.01 2.54
N VAL A 42 -15.43 -2.70 2.38
CA VAL A 42 -15.84 -1.69 3.36
C VAL A 42 -17.36 -1.60 3.46
N GLU A 43 -18.08 -1.67 2.33
CA GLU A 43 -19.55 -1.71 2.31
C GLU A 43 -20.12 -2.96 3.03
N GLU A 44 -19.38 -4.07 3.02
CA GLU A 44 -19.67 -5.27 3.82
C GLU A 44 -19.28 -5.16 5.30
N GLY A 45 -18.81 -3.98 5.73
CA GLY A 45 -18.45 -3.69 7.12
C GLY A 45 -17.05 -4.16 7.53
N LYS A 46 -16.16 -4.43 6.55
CA LYS A 46 -14.78 -4.87 6.80
C LYS A 46 -13.83 -3.69 7.01
N LYS A 47 -12.81 -3.89 7.83
CA LYS A 47 -11.65 -3.00 7.95
C LYS A 47 -10.62 -3.35 6.89
N VAL A 48 -10.30 -2.38 6.04
CA VAL A 48 -9.49 -2.60 4.85
C VAL A 48 -8.29 -1.67 4.82
N GLY A 49 -7.12 -2.22 4.51
CA GLY A 49 -5.93 -1.47 4.13
C GLY A 49 -5.63 -1.63 2.66
N ILE A 50 -5.14 -0.58 2.01
CA ILE A 50 -4.52 -0.66 0.68
C ILE A 50 -3.05 -0.30 0.80
N LEU A 51 -2.18 -1.18 0.30
CA LEU A 51 -0.76 -0.90 0.08
C LEU A 51 -0.50 -0.71 -1.42
N ASP A 52 -0.22 0.53 -1.82
CA ASP A 52 0.10 0.91 -3.19
C ASP A 52 1.62 1.01 -3.36
N ILE A 53 2.17 0.03 -4.08
CA ILE A 53 3.61 -0.03 -4.42
C ILE A 53 3.85 0.20 -5.91
N ASP A 54 2.84 0.70 -6.65
CA ASP A 54 2.92 1.03 -8.07
C ASP A 54 3.18 2.52 -8.27
N LEU A 55 4.43 2.86 -8.62
CA LEU A 55 4.84 4.23 -8.95
C LEU A 55 4.39 4.68 -10.34
N CYS A 56 4.01 3.75 -11.21
CA CYS A 56 3.85 3.98 -12.64
C CYS A 56 2.37 4.17 -13.00
N GLY A 57 1.72 5.21 -12.45
CA GLY A 57 0.35 5.56 -12.82
C GLY A 57 -0.30 6.62 -11.93
N PRO A 58 -1.54 7.08 -12.26
CA PRO A 58 -2.35 7.85 -11.33
C PRO A 58 -2.61 6.98 -10.09
N SER A 59 -1.96 7.35 -8.99
CA SER A 59 -1.81 6.50 -7.82
C SER A 59 -3.14 6.30 -7.06
N ILE A 60 -3.24 5.24 -6.26
CA ILE A 60 -4.37 5.03 -5.34
C ILE A 60 -4.69 6.30 -4.51
N PRO A 61 -3.69 7.02 -3.95
CA PRO A 61 -3.90 8.32 -3.33
C PRO A 61 -4.69 9.33 -4.17
N HIS A 62 -4.43 9.41 -5.48
CA HIS A 62 -5.19 10.29 -6.36
C HIS A 62 -6.65 9.84 -6.48
N MET A 63 -6.91 8.52 -6.59
CA MET A 63 -8.27 7.98 -6.72
C MET A 63 -9.14 8.17 -5.48
N PHE A 64 -8.53 8.33 -4.31
CA PHE A 64 -9.22 8.63 -3.05
C PHE A 64 -9.14 10.12 -2.64
N SER A 65 -8.69 11.01 -3.54
CA SER A 65 -8.52 12.44 -3.22
C SER A 65 -7.59 12.72 -2.03
N LEU A 66 -6.62 11.84 -1.80
CA LEU A 66 -5.59 11.93 -0.74
C LEU A 66 -4.31 12.62 -1.22
N THR A 67 -4.30 13.22 -2.41
CA THR A 67 -3.13 13.94 -2.91
C THR A 67 -2.78 15.10 -1.97
N GLY A 68 -1.51 15.21 -1.58
CA GLY A 68 -1.03 16.23 -0.65
C GLY A 68 -1.24 15.89 0.83
N ARG A 69 -1.73 14.67 1.13
CA ARG A 69 -1.69 14.12 2.49
C ARG A 69 -0.32 13.51 2.74
N ASP A 70 0.19 13.73 3.93
CA ASP A 70 1.47 13.18 4.37
C ASP A 70 1.26 11.96 5.27
N VAL A 71 2.21 11.04 5.20
CA VAL A 71 2.33 9.93 6.16
C VAL A 71 2.99 10.45 7.42
N HIS A 72 2.36 10.23 8.56
CA HIS A 72 2.89 10.67 9.84
C HIS A 72 3.71 9.56 10.51
N GLN A 73 4.81 9.93 11.16
CA GLN A 73 5.57 9.04 12.03
C GLN A 73 4.92 9.02 13.42
N GLY A 74 4.32 7.90 13.79
CA GLY A 74 3.91 7.60 15.16
C GLY A 74 5.03 6.96 15.98
N THR A 75 4.75 6.68 17.25
CA THR A 75 5.69 6.01 18.17
C THR A 75 6.09 4.62 17.69
N ASP A 76 5.12 3.89 17.10
CA ASP A 76 5.29 2.48 16.73
C ASP A 76 5.54 2.27 15.23
N GLY A 77 5.58 3.34 14.43
CA GLY A 77 5.77 3.26 12.98
C GLY A 77 5.03 4.33 12.18
N TRP A 78 4.92 4.12 10.88
CA TRP A 78 4.17 4.98 9.97
C TRP A 78 2.67 4.76 10.12
N ILE A 79 1.93 5.85 10.29
CA ILE A 79 0.47 5.81 10.34
C ILE A 79 -0.07 5.90 8.91
N PRO A 80 -0.85 4.91 8.44
CA PRO A 80 -1.45 4.97 7.11
C PRO A 80 -2.48 6.10 7.03
N VAL A 81 -2.73 6.59 5.82
CA VAL A 81 -3.68 7.69 5.58
C VAL A 81 -5.08 7.12 5.52
N TYR A 82 -5.93 7.46 6.47
CA TYR A 82 -7.34 7.08 6.45
C TYR A 82 -8.13 7.91 5.44
N VAL A 83 -9.03 7.24 4.70
CA VAL A 83 -9.86 7.85 3.66
C VAL A 83 -10.95 8.75 4.27
N ASP A 84 -11.47 8.38 5.42
CA ASP A 84 -12.50 9.12 6.15
C ASP A 84 -12.40 8.92 7.67
N ASP A 85 -13.27 9.61 8.42
CA ASP A 85 -13.31 9.59 9.89
C ASP A 85 -13.81 8.27 10.48
N THR A 86 -14.44 7.40 9.68
CA THR A 86 -14.89 6.08 10.13
C THR A 86 -13.71 5.12 10.33
N GLN A 87 -12.55 5.46 9.75
CA GLN A 87 -11.32 4.66 9.81
C GLN A 87 -11.51 3.20 9.34
N SER A 88 -12.50 2.97 8.49
CA SER A 88 -12.77 1.66 7.88
C SER A 88 -11.82 1.34 6.72
N LEU A 89 -11.25 2.37 6.08
CA LEU A 89 -10.33 2.26 4.97
C LEU A 89 -9.09 3.12 5.17
N CYS A 90 -7.91 2.51 5.09
CA CYS A 90 -6.63 3.20 5.11
C CYS A 90 -5.79 2.90 3.87
N VAL A 91 -4.92 3.84 3.51
CA VAL A 91 -4.04 3.76 2.34
C VAL A 91 -2.62 4.06 2.78
N MET A 92 -1.68 3.19 2.40
CA MET A 92 -0.26 3.51 2.35
C MET A 92 0.20 3.44 0.90
N SER A 93 0.92 4.47 0.46
CA SER A 93 1.44 4.54 -0.90
C SER A 93 2.83 5.13 -0.88
N ILE A 94 3.69 4.59 -1.73
CA ILE A 94 4.98 5.21 -2.06
C ILE A 94 4.84 6.63 -2.58
N GLY A 95 3.70 6.97 -3.19
CA GLY A 95 3.39 8.32 -3.65
C GLY A 95 3.27 9.35 -2.52
N PHE A 96 3.08 8.94 -1.26
CA PHE A 96 3.13 9.84 -0.11
C PHE A 96 4.56 10.16 0.35
N LEU A 97 5.52 9.30 0.01
CA LEU A 97 6.92 9.44 0.44
C LEU A 97 7.78 10.20 -0.59
N LEU A 98 7.22 10.50 -1.76
CA LEU A 98 7.91 11.24 -2.80
C LEU A 98 7.60 12.74 -2.66
N ASN A 99 8.65 13.53 -2.51
CA ASN A 99 8.55 15.00 -2.43
C ASN A 99 8.06 15.65 -3.73
N ASN A 100 8.19 14.95 -4.87
CA ASN A 100 7.73 15.44 -6.17
C ASN A 100 7.18 14.29 -7.03
N LYS A 101 5.96 14.45 -7.56
CA LYS A 101 5.31 13.47 -8.45
C LYS A 101 6.00 13.35 -9.82
N ASP A 102 6.72 14.40 -10.24
CA ASP A 102 7.42 14.44 -11.52
C ASP A 102 8.86 13.89 -11.44
N GLU A 103 9.35 13.56 -10.24
CA GLU A 103 10.59 12.80 -10.13
C GLU A 103 10.30 11.36 -10.57
N ALA A 104 10.68 11.06 -11.82
CA ALA A 104 10.77 9.70 -12.33
C ALA A 104 11.84 8.96 -11.51
N VAL A 105 11.47 8.45 -10.35
CA VAL A 105 12.37 7.65 -9.53
C VAL A 105 12.47 6.29 -10.19
N VAL A 106 13.65 5.94 -10.68
CA VAL A 106 13.94 4.59 -11.15
C VAL A 106 14.26 3.72 -9.94
N TRP A 107 13.28 2.93 -9.50
CA TRP A 107 13.45 1.99 -8.40
C TRP A 107 14.03 0.68 -8.94
N ARG A 108 15.33 0.44 -8.70
CA ARG A 108 15.93 -0.87 -9.00
C ARG A 108 15.43 -1.94 -8.02
N GLY A 109 15.40 -3.20 -8.44
CA GLY A 109 14.91 -4.36 -7.67
C GLY A 109 15.25 -4.37 -6.18
N PRO A 110 16.53 -4.19 -5.77
CA PRO A 110 16.91 -4.18 -4.36
C PRO A 110 16.26 -3.06 -3.53
N LYS A 111 16.11 -1.85 -4.11
CA LYS A 111 15.52 -0.70 -3.42
C LYS A 111 14.00 -0.87 -3.27
N LYS A 112 13.35 -1.40 -4.31
CA LYS A 112 11.93 -1.75 -4.29
C LYS A 112 11.64 -2.80 -3.22
N ASN A 113 12.41 -3.89 -3.20
CA ASN A 113 12.22 -4.98 -2.23
C ASN A 113 12.44 -4.50 -0.78
N ALA A 114 13.46 -3.66 -0.55
CA ALA A 114 13.71 -3.06 0.76
C ALA A 114 12.52 -2.20 1.21
N MET A 115 11.96 -1.40 0.32
CA MET A 115 10.81 -0.55 0.65
C MET A 115 9.52 -1.35 0.88
N ILE A 116 9.27 -2.41 0.10
CA ILE A 116 8.12 -3.29 0.35
C ILE A 116 8.23 -3.90 1.75
N LYS A 117 9.39 -4.44 2.11
CA LYS A 117 9.64 -4.95 3.46
C LYS A 117 9.41 -3.88 4.53
N GLN A 118 9.85 -2.65 4.26
CA GLN A 118 9.63 -1.54 5.16
C GLN A 118 8.13 -1.23 5.34
N PHE A 119 7.33 -1.21 4.26
CA PHE A 119 5.89 -1.04 4.39
C PHE A 119 5.21 -2.17 5.17
N LEU A 120 5.67 -3.40 5.03
CA LEU A 120 5.11 -4.54 5.75
C LEU A 120 5.50 -4.54 7.23
N SER A 121 6.69 -4.03 7.58
CA SER A 121 7.20 -4.03 8.96
C SER A 121 6.90 -2.75 9.75
N ASP A 122 7.00 -1.58 9.11
CA ASP A 122 6.98 -0.29 9.80
C ASP A 122 5.64 0.46 9.71
N VAL A 123 4.68 0.00 8.90
CA VAL A 123 3.35 0.65 8.81
C VAL A 123 2.44 0.11 9.89
N VAL A 124 1.87 0.95 10.73
CA VAL A 124 0.95 0.53 11.79
C VAL A 124 -0.43 0.24 11.19
N TRP A 125 -0.60 -0.96 10.62
CA TRP A 125 -1.85 -1.36 9.95
C TRP A 125 -3.03 -1.52 10.93
N GLY A 126 -2.75 -1.80 12.20
CA GLY A 126 -3.78 -2.10 13.19
C GLY A 126 -4.40 -3.48 12.95
N GLN A 127 -5.68 -3.65 13.32
CA GLN A 127 -6.45 -4.86 12.99
C GLN A 127 -7.19 -4.63 11.68
N LEU A 128 -6.89 -5.47 10.67
CA LEU A 128 -7.52 -5.43 9.36
C LEU A 128 -8.14 -6.79 9.04
N ASP A 129 -9.35 -6.77 8.49
CA ASP A 129 -9.92 -7.96 7.86
C ASP A 129 -9.18 -8.25 6.53
N TYR A 130 -8.82 -7.18 5.78
CA TYR A 130 -8.15 -7.31 4.48
C TYR A 130 -7.05 -6.27 4.28
N LEU A 131 -5.90 -6.71 3.78
CA LEU A 131 -4.87 -5.86 3.18
C LEU A 131 -4.79 -6.15 1.69
N ILE A 132 -5.06 -5.16 0.86
CA ILE A 132 -5.00 -5.27 -0.61
C ILE A 132 -3.73 -4.60 -1.10
N ILE A 133 -2.90 -5.34 -1.84
CA ILE A 133 -1.60 -4.86 -2.33
C ILE A 133 -1.72 -4.60 -3.84
N ASP A 134 -1.61 -3.33 -4.23
CA ASP A 134 -1.55 -2.90 -5.64
C ASP A 134 -0.11 -2.93 -6.14
N THR A 135 0.22 -3.91 -6.98
CA THR A 135 1.59 -4.15 -7.45
C THR A 135 1.92 -3.40 -8.74
N PRO A 136 3.18 -3.12 -9.10
CA PRO A 136 3.52 -2.60 -10.41
C PRO A 136 3.08 -3.54 -11.55
N PRO A 137 2.80 -3.01 -12.76
CA PRO A 137 2.48 -3.85 -13.91
C PRO A 137 3.69 -4.67 -14.37
N GLY A 138 3.39 -5.84 -14.94
CA GLY A 138 4.38 -6.76 -15.50
C GLY A 138 4.60 -7.98 -14.62
N THR A 139 5.02 -9.07 -15.27
CA THR A 139 5.44 -10.32 -14.62
C THR A 139 6.95 -10.53 -14.74
N SER A 140 7.71 -9.45 -14.98
CA SER A 140 9.15 -9.56 -15.23
C SER A 140 9.88 -9.71 -13.90
N ASP A 141 10.67 -10.78 -13.76
CA ASP A 141 11.72 -10.86 -12.76
C ASP A 141 12.77 -9.78 -13.09
N GLU A 142 12.69 -8.64 -12.42
CA GLU A 142 13.75 -7.63 -12.51
C GLU A 142 14.97 -8.12 -11.72
N HIS A 143 15.99 -8.59 -12.45
CA HIS A 143 17.34 -8.89 -11.95
C HIS A 143 18.06 -7.63 -11.44
#